data_AF-U9UUI3-F1
#
_entry.id   AF-U9UUI3-F1
#
_cell.length_a   1.000
_cell.length_b   1.000
_cell.length_c   1.000
_cell.angle_alpha   90.00
_cell.angle_beta   90.00
_cell.angle_gamma   90.00
#
_symmetry.space_group_name_H-M   'P 1'
#
loop_
_entity.id
_entity.type
_entity.pdbx_description
1 polymer ?
#
loop_
_entity_poly.entity_id
_entity_poly.type
_entity_poly.pdbx_seq_one_letter_code
_entity_poly.pdbx_strand_id
1 'polypeptide(L)'
;ERRWQHREETMATNREREAERDLDVREKQIRDREIMARKLAEWGDDIEADSGQEEYYKDRSRWWFHRQQFRARELAMDEADRLREQQEIELEQHRLQTLEEERKQREEAMEAELNNEKEILTLATNGTSQNNSVKPKLTLNLASKRRAALMALAEDEEFDDEEGIESKRKRRILVPLEYSDNEDDENKTEERKKKIKELVATIPTDKEGLWNWNVKWEELDENILSKKLQPFVSKKIVEYLGVQEDELVSFVIDHLRNKKPAEDLTKEM
;
A
#
# COMPACT_ATOMS: atom_id res chain seq x y z
N GLU A 1 -1.92 39.85 20.11
CA GLU A 1 -0.77 38.93 20.29
C GLU A 1 -0.95 37.93 21.43
N ARG A 2 -1.00 38.35 22.71
CA ARG A 2 -1.14 37.42 23.86
C ARG A 2 -2.34 36.44 23.82
N ARG A 3 -3.51 36.87 23.32
CA ARG A 3 -4.69 35.98 23.18
C ARG A 3 -4.53 34.91 22.09
N TRP A 4 -3.74 35.21 21.06
CA TRP A 4 -3.43 34.25 19.99
C TRP A 4 -2.40 33.23 20.47
N GLN A 5 -1.35 33.70 21.14
CA GLN A 5 -0.36 32.83 21.80
C GLN A 5 -1.01 31.87 22.80
N HIS A 6 -1.97 32.35 23.62
CA HIS A 6 -2.67 31.50 24.57
C HIS A 6 -3.56 30.45 23.88
N ARG A 7 -4.22 30.80 22.77
CA ARG A 7 -4.99 29.81 21.98
C ARG A 7 -4.08 28.76 21.35
N GLU A 8 -2.97 29.17 20.75
CA GLU A 8 -1.96 28.26 20.20
C GLU A 8 -1.40 27.33 21.28
N GLU A 9 -1.11 27.84 22.47
CA GLU A 9 -0.65 27.06 23.62
C GLU A 9 -1.72 26.06 24.09
N THR A 10 -2.99 26.46 24.16
CA THR A 10 -4.10 25.52 24.48
C THR A 10 -4.28 24.46 23.41
N MET A 11 -4.12 24.80 22.13
CA MET A 11 -4.20 23.84 21.03
C MET A 11 -2.99 22.89 21.03
N ALA A 12 -1.79 23.38 21.34
CA ALA A 12 -0.59 22.57 21.47
C ALA A 12 -0.70 21.58 22.64
N THR A 13 -1.12 22.04 23.83
CA THR A 13 -1.32 21.18 25.00
C THR A 13 -2.45 20.16 24.81
N ASN A 14 -3.51 20.51 24.07
CA ASN A 14 -4.57 19.56 23.72
C ASN A 14 -4.07 18.48 22.74
N ARG A 15 -3.28 18.86 21.73
CA ARG A 15 -2.64 17.90 20.81
C ARG A 15 -1.65 16.99 21.52
N GLU A 16 -0.88 17.53 22.46
CA GLU A 16 0.06 16.76 23.27
C GLU A 16 -0.69 15.74 24.14
N ARG A 17 -1.77 16.16 24.81
CA ARG A 17 -2.64 15.25 25.59
C ARG A 17 -3.34 14.21 24.74
N GLU A 18 -3.70 14.54 23.50
CA GLU A 18 -4.27 13.60 22.55
C GLU A 18 -3.23 12.58 22.06
N ALA A 19 -2.02 13.04 21.75
CA ALA A 19 -0.90 12.17 21.40
C ALA A 19 -0.53 11.23 22.54
N GLU A 20 -0.55 11.71 23.79
CA GLU A 20 -0.31 10.89 24.98
C GLU A 20 -1.39 9.81 25.15
N ARG A 21 -2.68 10.16 25.00
CA ARG A 21 -3.77 9.18 25.01
C ARG A 21 -3.62 8.12 23.91
N ASP A 22 -3.21 8.53 22.72
CA ASP A 22 -2.96 7.62 21.61
C ASP A 22 -1.78 6.68 21.87
N LEU A 23 -0.73 7.17 22.54
CA LEU A 23 0.39 6.34 22.98
C LEU A 23 -0.04 5.35 24.05
N ASP A 24 -0.78 5.80 25.06
CA ASP A 24 -1.32 4.95 26.13
C ASP A 24 -2.21 3.82 25.59
N VAL A 25 -3.07 4.13 24.61
CA VAL A 25 -3.92 3.14 23.95
C VAL A 25 -3.05 2.11 23.20
N ARG A 26 -2.03 2.54 22.47
CA ARG A 26 -1.11 1.63 21.77
C ARG A 26 -0.31 0.77 22.73
N GLU A 27 0.25 1.35 23.79
CA GLU A 27 0.98 0.60 24.80
C GLU A 27 0.08 -0.42 25.50
N LYS A 28 -1.17 -0.03 25.81
CA LYS A 28 -2.15 -0.94 26.36
C LYS A 28 -2.44 -2.11 25.39
N GLN A 29 -2.64 -1.83 24.11
CA GLN A 29 -2.82 -2.87 23.09
C GLN A 29 -1.63 -3.83 23.01
N ILE A 30 -0.39 -3.31 23.09
CA ILE A 30 0.82 -4.15 23.11
C ILE A 30 0.85 -5.04 24.35
N ARG A 31 0.63 -4.45 25.53
CA ARG A 31 0.59 -5.19 26.79
C ARG A 31 -0.51 -6.26 26.79
N ASP A 32 -1.71 -5.91 26.37
CA ASP A 32 -2.85 -6.83 26.29
C ASP A 32 -2.55 -7.97 25.30
N ARG A 33 -1.90 -7.66 24.17
CA ARG A 33 -1.43 -8.67 23.19
C ARG A 33 -0.38 -9.60 23.78
N GLU A 34 0.60 -9.08 24.50
CA GLU A 34 1.63 -9.90 25.15
C GLU A 34 1.06 -10.80 26.25
N ILE A 35 0.12 -10.28 27.05
CA ILE A 35 -0.58 -11.05 28.07
C ILE A 35 -1.40 -12.17 27.42
N MET A 36 -2.15 -11.86 26.36
CA MET A 36 -2.92 -12.85 25.62
C MET A 36 -2.01 -13.90 24.97
N ALA A 37 -0.89 -13.49 24.37
CA ALA A 37 0.08 -14.41 23.78
C ALA A 37 0.69 -15.35 24.82
N ARG A 38 1.03 -14.83 26.01
CA ARG A 38 1.52 -15.65 27.13
C ARG A 38 0.45 -16.62 27.61
N LYS A 39 -0.79 -16.14 27.82
CA LYS A 39 -1.93 -16.96 28.22
C LYS A 39 -2.16 -18.10 27.22
N LEU A 40 -2.14 -17.81 25.92
CA LEU A 40 -2.32 -18.80 24.86
C LEU A 40 -1.15 -19.80 24.78
N ALA A 41 0.08 -19.37 25.04
CA ALA A 41 1.24 -20.27 25.06
C ALA A 41 1.22 -21.24 26.24
N GLU A 42 0.72 -20.79 27.40
CA GLU A 42 0.58 -21.60 28.62
C GLU A 42 -0.78 -22.31 28.69
N TRP A 43 -1.65 -22.12 27.70
CA TRP A 43 -3.00 -22.64 27.72
C TRP A 43 -3.03 -24.16 27.61
N GLY A 44 -3.62 -24.82 28.60
CA GLY A 44 -3.85 -26.26 28.62
C GLY A 44 -5.28 -26.58 28.99
N ASP A 45 -6.00 -27.26 28.09
CA ASP A 45 -7.43 -27.55 28.26
C ASP A 45 -7.71 -28.44 29.48
N ASP A 46 -6.84 -29.40 29.79
CA ASP A 46 -6.99 -30.28 30.96
C ASP A 46 -6.84 -29.49 32.28
N ILE A 47 -5.88 -28.57 32.34
CA ILE A 47 -5.64 -27.73 33.52
C ILE A 47 -6.79 -26.73 33.71
N GLU A 48 -7.30 -26.16 32.61
CA GLU A 48 -8.39 -25.21 32.66
C GLU A 48 -9.73 -25.88 33.02
N ALA A 49 -9.95 -27.12 32.57
CA ALA A 49 -11.10 -27.92 32.96
C ALA A 49 -11.09 -28.22 34.47
N ASP A 50 -9.93 -28.54 35.05
CA ASP A 50 -9.77 -28.80 36.48
C ASP A 50 -9.85 -27.50 37.33
N SER A 51 -9.31 -26.40 36.83
CA SER A 51 -9.38 -25.05 37.41
C SER A 51 -10.83 -24.54 37.46
N GLY A 52 -11.60 -24.84 36.40
CA GLY A 52 -12.96 -24.35 36.21
C GLY A 52 -13.04 -22.83 36.16
N GLN A 53 -11.98 -22.09 35.83
CA GLN A 53 -12.04 -20.63 35.74
C GLN A 53 -12.94 -20.20 34.58
N GLU A 54 -12.84 -20.85 33.42
CA GLU A 54 -13.71 -20.54 32.29
C GLU A 54 -15.13 -21.10 32.43
N GLU A 55 -16.12 -20.24 32.16
CA GLU A 55 -17.54 -20.60 32.18
C GLU A 55 -17.86 -21.72 31.18
N TYR A 56 -17.06 -21.86 30.12
CA TYR A 56 -17.16 -22.95 29.15
C TYR A 56 -17.09 -24.34 29.80
N TYR A 57 -16.14 -24.56 30.72
CA TYR A 57 -15.94 -25.84 31.39
C TYR A 57 -16.91 -26.06 32.55
N LYS A 58 -17.50 -25.00 33.11
CA LYS A 58 -18.53 -25.07 34.15
C LYS A 58 -19.94 -25.34 33.60
N ASP A 59 -20.38 -24.53 32.64
CA ASP A 59 -21.71 -24.62 32.03
C ASP A 59 -21.66 -24.11 30.58
N ARG A 60 -21.53 -25.07 29.67
CA ARG A 60 -21.42 -24.82 28.24
C ARG A 60 -22.65 -24.13 27.64
N SER A 61 -23.84 -24.36 28.21
CA SER A 61 -25.08 -23.74 27.71
C SER A 61 -25.13 -22.25 28.02
N ARG A 62 -24.73 -21.88 29.24
CA ARG A 62 -24.62 -20.47 29.66
C ARG A 62 -23.51 -19.75 28.91
N TRP A 63 -22.35 -20.39 28.76
CA TRP A 63 -21.26 -19.85 27.95
C TRP A 63 -21.71 -19.55 26.51
N TRP A 64 -22.48 -20.45 25.89
CA TRP A 64 -22.98 -20.24 24.53
C TRP A 64 -23.92 -19.03 24.45
N PHE A 65 -24.84 -18.88 25.41
CA PHE A 65 -25.75 -17.74 25.45
C PHE A 65 -25.01 -16.40 25.65
N HIS A 66 -24.05 -16.35 26.57
CA HIS A 66 -23.21 -15.15 26.74
C HIS A 66 -22.41 -14.88 25.47
N ARG A 67 -21.74 -15.90 24.90
CA ARG A 67 -20.94 -15.75 23.68
C ARG A 67 -21.77 -15.31 22.49
N GLN A 68 -23.05 -15.70 22.41
CA GLN A 68 -23.95 -15.25 21.36
C GLN A 68 -24.15 -13.73 21.39
N GLN A 69 -24.28 -13.12 22.57
CA GLN A 69 -24.40 -11.67 22.70
C GLN A 69 -23.11 -10.95 22.32
N PHE A 70 -21.95 -11.48 22.73
CA PHE A 70 -20.65 -10.93 22.33
C PHE A 70 -20.46 -11.00 20.82
N ARG A 71 -20.74 -12.15 20.20
CA ARG A 71 -20.66 -12.33 18.75
C ARG A 71 -21.58 -11.36 18.01
N ALA A 72 -22.80 -11.15 18.50
CA ALA A 72 -23.72 -10.20 17.88
C ALA A 72 -23.17 -8.76 17.92
N ARG A 73 -22.51 -8.38 19.03
CA ARG A 73 -21.85 -7.07 19.16
C ARG A 73 -20.63 -6.94 18.25
N GLU A 74 -19.78 -7.97 18.19
CA GLU A 74 -18.62 -8.01 17.28
C GLU A 74 -19.06 -7.86 15.82
N LEU A 75 -20.07 -8.63 15.40
CA LEU A 75 -20.64 -8.54 14.05
C LEU A 75 -21.20 -7.14 13.74
N ALA A 76 -21.86 -6.51 14.70
CA ALA A 76 -22.40 -5.15 14.53
C ALA A 76 -21.28 -4.10 14.41
N MET A 77 -20.18 -4.25 15.15
CA MET A 77 -19.00 -3.37 15.02
C MET A 77 -18.32 -3.58 13.66
N ASP A 78 -18.10 -4.82 13.25
CA ASP A 78 -17.53 -5.13 11.93
C ASP A 78 -18.41 -4.61 10.79
N GLU A 79 -19.74 -4.67 10.93
CA GLU A 79 -20.68 -4.12 9.96
C GLU A 79 -20.64 -2.59 9.92
N ALA A 80 -20.56 -1.93 11.08
CA ALA A 80 -20.40 -0.49 11.14
C ALA A 80 -19.09 -0.02 10.50
N ASP A 81 -18.00 -0.78 10.67
CA ASP A 81 -16.70 -0.49 10.07
C ASP A 81 -16.77 -0.63 8.55
N ARG A 82 -17.34 -1.74 8.05
CA ARG A 82 -17.60 -1.94 6.62
C ARG A 82 -18.45 -0.82 6.02
N LEU A 83 -19.47 -0.35 6.74
CA LEU A 83 -20.35 0.72 6.26
C LEU A 83 -19.60 2.06 6.16
N ARG A 84 -18.74 2.38 7.13
CA ARG A 84 -17.92 3.60 7.07
C ARG A 84 -16.94 3.56 5.90
N GLU A 85 -16.28 2.42 5.67
CA GLU A 85 -15.41 2.24 4.51
C GLU A 85 -16.18 2.40 3.19
N GLN A 86 -17.40 1.83 3.08
CA GLN A 86 -18.25 2.01 1.91
C GLN A 86 -18.63 3.48 1.67
N GLN A 87 -18.99 4.20 2.73
CA GLN A 87 -19.30 5.63 2.64
C GLN A 87 -18.08 6.45 2.19
N GLU A 88 -16.89 6.15 2.71
CA GLU A 88 -15.65 6.80 2.28
C GLU A 88 -15.35 6.54 0.80
N ILE A 89 -15.53 5.30 0.34
CA ILE A 89 -15.37 4.92 -1.07
C ILE A 89 -16.36 5.68 -1.95
N GLU A 90 -17.63 5.75 -1.56
CA GLU A 90 -18.67 6.46 -2.32
C GLU A 90 -18.38 7.96 -2.40
N LEU A 91 -17.94 8.57 -1.30
CA LEU A 91 -17.52 9.98 -1.29
C LEU A 91 -16.30 10.23 -2.19
N GLU A 92 -15.31 9.35 -2.18
CA GLU A 92 -14.14 9.44 -3.05
C GLU A 92 -14.55 9.26 -4.53
N GLN A 93 -15.47 8.33 -4.83
CA GLN A 93 -16.03 8.15 -6.18
C GLN A 93 -16.78 9.38 -6.65
N HIS A 94 -17.67 9.94 -5.82
CA HIS A 94 -18.40 11.17 -6.14
C HIS A 94 -17.42 12.33 -6.39
N ARG A 95 -16.38 12.46 -5.57
CA ARG A 95 -15.32 13.46 -5.78
C ARG A 95 -14.56 13.27 -7.09
N LEU A 96 -14.31 12.02 -7.50
CA LEU A 96 -13.68 11.74 -8.79
C LEU A 96 -14.61 12.06 -9.96
N GLN A 97 -15.91 11.77 -9.83
CA GLN A 97 -16.92 12.12 -10.85
C GLN A 97 -16.98 13.63 -11.06
N THR A 98 -17.01 14.43 -10.00
CA THR A 98 -17.04 15.90 -10.14
C THR A 98 -15.79 16.45 -10.82
N LEU A 99 -14.61 15.90 -10.50
CA LEU A 99 -13.35 16.27 -11.17
C LEU A 99 -13.33 15.84 -12.65
N GLU A 100 -13.92 14.70 -12.98
CA GLU A 100 -14.03 14.23 -14.36
C GLU A 100 -15.00 15.09 -15.18
N GLU A 101 -16.13 15.47 -14.60
CA GLU A 101 -17.07 16.42 -15.23
C GLU A 101 -16.42 17.78 -15.47
N GLU A 102 -15.67 18.31 -14.51
CA GLU A 102 -14.91 19.57 -14.68
C GLU A 102 -13.86 19.44 -15.78
N ARG A 103 -13.12 18.31 -15.82
CA ARG A 103 -12.14 18.03 -16.89
C ARG A 103 -12.83 18.00 -18.26
N LYS A 104 -13.98 17.33 -18.35
CA LYS A 104 -14.76 17.23 -19.60
C LYS A 104 -15.28 18.60 -20.05
N GLN A 105 -15.82 19.40 -19.14
CA GLN A 105 -16.25 20.78 -19.45
C GLN A 105 -15.08 21.64 -19.95
N ARG A 106 -13.89 21.49 -19.35
CA ARG A 106 -12.68 22.20 -19.80
C ARG A 106 -12.21 21.75 -21.17
N GLU A 107 -12.28 20.45 -21.46
CA GLU A 107 -11.96 19.88 -22.78
C GLU A 107 -12.95 20.37 -23.85
N GLU A 108 -14.26 20.32 -23.57
CA GLU A 108 -15.31 20.84 -24.44
C GLU A 108 -15.14 22.36 -24.69
N ALA A 109 -14.75 23.13 -23.68
CA ALA A 109 -14.46 24.56 -23.84
C ALA A 109 -13.23 24.81 -24.75
N MET A 110 -12.17 24.00 -24.61
CA MET A 110 -10.98 24.08 -25.46
C MET A 110 -11.30 23.67 -26.92
N GLU A 111 -12.14 22.65 -27.11
CA GLU A 111 -12.57 22.22 -28.43
C GLU A 111 -13.48 23.26 -29.11
N ALA A 112 -14.36 23.91 -28.34
CA ALA A 112 -15.16 25.03 -28.82
C ALA A 112 -14.29 26.24 -29.23
N GLU A 113 -13.23 26.54 -28.47
CA GLU A 113 -12.25 27.58 -28.82
C GLU A 113 -11.52 27.24 -30.13
N LEU A 114 -11.05 25.99 -30.28
CA LEU A 114 -10.39 25.51 -31.50
C LEU A 114 -11.34 25.54 -32.71
N ASN A 115 -12.61 25.19 -32.53
CA ASN A 115 -13.60 25.25 -33.61
C ASN A 115 -13.94 26.69 -34.00
N ASN A 116 -14.04 27.62 -33.04
CA ASN A 116 -14.21 29.05 -33.33
C ASN A 116 -13.00 29.61 -34.11
N GLU A 117 -11.77 29.24 -33.76
CA GLU A 117 -10.57 29.65 -34.50
C GLU A 117 -10.56 29.09 -35.93
N LYS A 118 -10.96 27.83 -36.12
CA LYS A 118 -11.11 27.22 -37.45
C LYS A 118 -12.19 27.94 -38.27
N GLU A 119 -13.30 28.32 -37.65
CA GLU A 119 -14.37 29.06 -38.31
C GLU A 119 -13.87 30.45 -38.77
N ILE A 120 -13.14 31.17 -37.91
CA ILE A 120 -12.47 32.44 -38.25
C ILE A 120 -11.46 32.27 -39.40
N LEU A 121 -10.67 31.19 -39.40
CA LEU A 121 -9.70 30.87 -40.45
C LEU A 121 -10.39 30.53 -41.79
N THR A 122 -11.53 29.83 -41.77
CA THR A 122 -12.32 29.54 -42.98
C THR A 122 -13.02 30.77 -43.56
N LEU A 123 -13.47 31.71 -42.72
CA LEU A 123 -14.04 32.99 -43.15
C LEU A 123 -12.99 33.92 -43.80
N ALA A 124 -11.74 33.88 -43.33
CA ALA A 124 -10.64 34.66 -43.88
C ALA A 124 -10.19 34.20 -45.29
N THR A 125 -10.40 32.94 -45.65
CA THR A 125 -9.95 32.38 -46.94
C THR A 125 -10.95 32.58 -48.09
N ASN A 126 -12.22 32.85 -47.79
CA ASN A 126 -13.28 33.06 -48.80
C ASN A 126 -13.66 34.54 -49.03
N GLY A 127 -13.02 35.49 -48.33
CA GLY A 127 -13.34 36.91 -48.37
C GLY A 127 -12.30 37.79 -49.08
N THR A 128 -12.13 37.64 -50.40
CA THR A 128 -11.53 38.72 -51.21
C THR A 128 -12.60 39.77 -51.51
N SER A 129 -12.73 40.81 -50.68
CA SER A 129 -13.29 42.10 -51.13
C SER A 129 -13.04 43.24 -50.12
N GLN A 130 -12.15 44.15 -50.52
CA GLN A 130 -12.10 45.60 -50.25
C GLN A 130 -12.97 46.20 -49.12
N ASN A 131 -12.34 46.76 -48.08
CA ASN A 131 -12.31 48.21 -47.78
C ASN A 131 -12.19 48.55 -46.28
N ASN A 132 -11.34 49.58 -46.05
CA ASN A 132 -11.29 50.59 -44.99
C ASN A 132 -11.24 50.21 -43.50
N SER A 133 -10.07 50.55 -42.95
CA SER A 133 -9.77 50.91 -41.56
C SER A 133 -10.91 51.60 -40.83
N VAL A 134 -11.46 50.92 -39.81
CA VAL A 134 -12.02 51.58 -38.63
C VAL A 134 -11.55 50.81 -37.39
N LYS A 135 -10.85 51.51 -36.50
CA LYS A 135 -10.33 50.99 -35.23
C LYS A 135 -11.51 50.71 -34.27
N PRO A 136 -11.63 49.54 -33.65
CA PRO A 136 -12.65 49.33 -32.62
C PRO A 136 -12.18 49.94 -31.28
N LYS A 137 -13.02 50.81 -30.72
CA LYS A 137 -12.95 51.29 -29.34
C LYS A 137 -13.51 50.21 -28.41
N LEU A 138 -12.66 49.64 -27.55
CA LEU A 138 -13.08 48.76 -26.47
C LEU A 138 -13.70 49.59 -25.35
N THR A 139 -15.02 49.49 -25.15
CA THR A 139 -15.72 50.03 -23.98
C THR A 139 -15.85 48.92 -22.92
N LEU A 140 -15.03 48.98 -21.88
CA LEU A 140 -15.12 48.11 -20.70
C LEU A 140 -16.25 48.60 -19.79
N ASN A 141 -17.44 48.01 -19.93
CA ASN A 141 -18.50 48.12 -18.93
C ASN A 141 -18.46 46.89 -18.03
N LEU A 142 -17.59 46.93 -17.01
CA LEU A 142 -17.61 45.98 -15.89
C LEU A 142 -18.61 46.49 -14.84
N ALA A 143 -19.88 46.17 -15.04
CA ALA A 143 -20.92 46.44 -14.07
C ALA A 143 -20.90 45.37 -12.97
N SER A 144 -20.29 45.72 -11.84
CA SER A 144 -20.50 45.08 -10.54
C SER A 144 -22.00 44.95 -10.25
N LYS A 145 -22.51 43.73 -10.15
CA LYS A 145 -23.84 43.46 -9.59
C LYS A 145 -23.72 42.65 -8.32
N ARG A 146 -23.46 43.38 -7.23
CA ARG A 146 -23.94 42.99 -5.90
C ARG A 146 -25.46 43.06 -5.93
N ARG A 147 -26.13 41.95 -5.59
CA ARG A 147 -27.48 41.98 -5.03
C ARG A 147 -27.42 41.30 -3.68
N ALA A 148 -27.25 42.13 -2.66
CA ALA A 148 -27.72 41.86 -1.33
C ALA A 148 -29.13 42.47 -1.17
N ALA A 149 -29.88 41.88 -0.25
CA ALA A 149 -31.07 42.37 0.45
C ALA A 149 -32.44 41.91 -0.08
N LEU A 150 -33.06 41.01 0.72
CA LEU A 150 -34.35 41.11 1.43
C LEU A 150 -34.99 39.70 1.45
N MET A 151 -35.28 39.02 2.56
CA MET A 151 -35.80 39.49 3.85
C MET A 151 -35.42 38.55 5.01
N ALA A 152 -35.28 39.15 6.18
CA ALA A 152 -35.21 38.51 7.48
C ALA A 152 -36.62 38.20 8.03
N LEU A 153 -36.80 37.02 8.64
CA LEU A 153 -37.69 36.78 9.78
C LEU A 153 -37.43 35.37 10.39
N ALA A 154 -36.91 35.34 11.62
CA ALA A 154 -37.13 34.35 12.72
C ALA A 154 -36.97 32.84 12.39
N GLU A 155 -36.10 32.02 12.98
CA GLU A 155 -35.80 31.78 14.40
C GLU A 155 -34.46 31.01 14.55
N ASP A 156 -33.87 31.14 15.73
CA ASP A 156 -32.72 30.46 16.35
C ASP A 156 -32.61 28.94 16.05
N GLU A 157 -31.44 28.46 15.61
CA GLU A 157 -30.77 27.20 16.00
C GLU A 157 -29.47 27.00 15.18
N GLU A 158 -28.39 27.07 15.94
CA GLU A 158 -26.96 26.80 15.75
C GLU A 158 -26.56 25.69 14.73
N PHE A 159 -25.88 26.06 13.64
CA PHE A 159 -24.95 25.17 12.91
C PHE A 159 -23.82 26.01 12.28
N ASP A 160 -22.69 26.05 12.98
CA ASP A 160 -21.47 26.77 12.63
C ASP A 160 -20.61 25.90 11.69
N ASP A 161 -20.77 26.12 10.39
CA ASP A 161 -19.94 25.58 9.33
C ASP A 161 -18.78 26.55 9.03
N GLU A 162 -17.65 26.43 9.72
CA GLU A 162 -16.40 27.07 9.27
C GLU A 162 -15.14 26.33 9.74
N GLU A 163 -14.68 25.32 8.99
CA GLU A 163 -13.24 25.08 8.85
C GLU A 163 -12.89 24.26 7.60
N GLY A 164 -12.60 24.99 6.52
CA GLY A 164 -11.74 24.51 5.45
C GLY A 164 -10.48 25.36 5.41
N ILE A 165 -9.36 24.87 5.97
CA ILE A 165 -7.98 25.14 5.51
C ILE A 165 -7.08 23.95 5.88
N GLU A 166 -6.57 23.30 4.83
CA GLU A 166 -5.33 22.53 4.70
C GLU A 166 -4.67 21.90 5.94
N SER A 167 -4.89 20.59 6.08
CA SER A 167 -3.81 19.68 6.47
C SER A 167 -3.54 18.71 5.33
N LYS A 168 -2.52 19.01 4.53
CA LYS A 168 -1.87 18.08 3.59
C LYS A 168 -1.21 16.94 4.38
N ARG A 169 -2.00 16.07 5.00
CA ARG A 169 -1.54 14.75 5.41
C ARG A 169 -1.48 13.94 4.13
N LYS A 170 -0.27 13.54 3.74
CA LYS A 170 -0.05 12.58 2.64
C LYS A 170 -0.96 11.38 2.91
N ARG A 171 -2.07 11.31 2.19
CA ARG A 171 -3.02 10.21 2.25
C ARG A 171 -2.22 8.94 1.96
N ARG A 172 -2.15 8.06 2.96
CA ARG A 172 -1.59 6.72 2.76
C ARG A 172 -2.44 6.10 1.67
N ILE A 173 -1.81 5.72 0.57
CA ILE A 173 -2.47 5.05 -0.55
C ILE A 173 -3.15 3.82 0.07
N LEU A 174 -4.47 3.72 -0.07
CA LEU A 174 -5.21 2.54 0.33
C LEU A 174 -4.78 1.42 -0.63
N VAL A 175 -3.78 0.64 -0.21
CA VAL A 175 -3.42 -0.60 -0.90
C VAL A 175 -4.59 -1.53 -0.67
N PRO A 176 -5.26 -2.02 -1.73
CA PRO A 176 -6.27 -3.07 -1.58
C PRO A 176 -5.67 -4.19 -0.73
N LEU A 177 -6.38 -4.57 0.34
CA LEU A 177 -6.12 -5.83 1.01
C LEU A 177 -6.48 -6.93 0.00
N GLU A 178 -5.50 -7.30 -0.81
CA GLU A 178 -5.50 -8.58 -1.49
C GLU A 178 -5.68 -9.62 -0.38
N TYR A 179 -6.84 -10.26 -0.35
CA TYR A 179 -7.02 -11.52 0.37
C TYR A 179 -6.14 -12.57 -0.33
N SER A 180 -4.81 -12.44 -0.22
CA SER A 180 -3.94 -13.58 -0.41
C SER A 180 -4.16 -14.44 0.84
N ASP A 181 -4.91 -15.50 0.64
CA ASP A 181 -4.68 -16.87 1.10
C ASP A 181 -3.29 -17.12 1.77
N ASN A 182 -2.97 -16.39 2.84
CA ASN A 182 -1.67 -16.39 3.51
C ASN A 182 -1.59 -17.45 4.62
N GLU A 183 -2.67 -18.18 4.88
CA GLU A 183 -2.61 -19.39 5.72
C GLU A 183 -1.97 -20.56 4.95
N ASP A 184 -2.05 -20.56 3.62
CA ASP A 184 -1.41 -21.57 2.76
C ASP A 184 0.07 -21.29 2.48
N ASP A 185 0.52 -20.03 2.51
CA ASP A 185 1.91 -19.68 2.20
C ASP A 185 2.90 -19.95 3.36
N GLU A 186 2.47 -19.89 4.62
CA GLU A 186 3.32 -20.33 5.74
C GLU A 186 3.56 -21.85 5.71
N ASN A 187 2.50 -22.63 5.45
CA ASN A 187 2.64 -24.08 5.28
C ASN A 187 3.51 -24.44 4.05
N LYS A 188 3.34 -23.72 2.95
CA LYS A 188 4.16 -23.90 1.73
C LYS A 188 5.61 -23.49 1.93
N THR A 189 5.89 -22.47 2.73
CA THR A 189 7.28 -22.08 3.05
C THR A 189 7.95 -23.09 3.99
N GLU A 190 7.24 -23.64 4.97
CA GLU A 190 7.77 -24.72 5.82
C GLU A 190 7.97 -26.03 5.04
N GLU A 191 7.05 -26.40 4.15
CA GLU A 191 7.26 -27.53 3.23
C GLU A 191 8.43 -27.30 2.26
N ARG A 192 8.58 -26.08 1.72
CA ARG A 192 9.75 -25.71 0.90
C ARG A 192 11.04 -25.84 1.69
N LYS A 193 11.08 -25.36 2.94
CA LYS A 193 12.25 -25.52 3.82
C LYS A 193 12.56 -26.99 4.11
N LYS A 194 11.54 -27.84 4.33
CA LYS A 194 11.71 -29.29 4.51
C LYS A 194 12.28 -29.94 3.24
N LYS A 195 11.74 -29.63 2.06
CA LYS A 195 12.26 -30.10 0.76
C LYS A 195 13.69 -29.65 0.52
N ILE A 196 14.04 -28.42 0.90
CA ILE A 196 15.43 -27.93 0.83
C ILE A 196 16.33 -28.72 1.78
N LYS A 197 15.91 -28.99 3.02
CA LYS A 197 16.69 -29.79 3.98
C LYS A 197 16.91 -31.22 3.48
N GLU A 198 15.90 -31.82 2.87
CA GLU A 198 16.01 -33.14 2.24
C GLU A 198 16.99 -33.11 1.06
N LEU A 199 16.90 -32.10 0.19
CA LEU A 199 17.86 -31.90 -0.91
C LEU A 199 19.29 -31.66 -0.41
N VAL A 200 19.47 -30.96 0.71
CA VAL A 200 20.81 -30.78 1.30
C VAL A 200 21.34 -32.12 1.83
N ALA A 201 20.47 -32.94 2.42
CA ALA A 201 20.85 -34.27 2.91
C ALA A 201 21.19 -35.26 1.78
N THR A 202 20.63 -35.07 0.57
CA THR A 202 20.96 -35.92 -0.58
C THR A 202 22.28 -35.55 -1.26
N ILE A 203 22.84 -34.37 -1.00
CA ILE A 203 24.14 -33.96 -1.54
C ILE A 203 25.26 -34.65 -0.74
N PRO A 204 26.10 -35.47 -1.39
CA PRO A 204 27.24 -36.10 -0.74
C PRO A 204 28.23 -35.07 -0.19
N THR A 205 28.78 -35.34 1.00
CA THR A 205 29.83 -34.51 1.63
C THR A 205 31.24 -34.87 1.16
N ASP A 206 31.41 -36.02 0.50
CA ASP A 206 32.70 -36.50 0.01
C ASP A 206 33.08 -35.85 -1.31
N LYS A 207 34.35 -35.45 -1.46
CA LYS A 207 34.87 -34.79 -2.67
C LYS A 207 34.61 -35.61 -3.94
N GLU A 208 34.91 -36.91 -3.89
CA GLU A 208 34.70 -37.83 -5.01
C GLU A 208 33.21 -38.09 -5.28
N GLY A 209 32.39 -38.15 -4.23
CA GLY A 209 30.94 -38.30 -4.34
C GLY A 209 30.26 -37.06 -4.93
N LEU A 210 30.78 -35.87 -4.62
CA LEU A 210 30.29 -34.61 -5.16
C LEU A 210 30.66 -34.44 -6.64
N TRP A 211 31.86 -34.87 -7.04
CA TRP A 211 32.31 -34.83 -8.44
C TRP A 211 31.57 -35.84 -9.32
N ASN A 212 31.19 -37.00 -8.77
CA ASN A 212 30.38 -38.01 -9.45
C ASN A 212 28.87 -37.73 -9.38
N TRP A 213 28.44 -36.62 -8.75
CA TRP A 213 27.04 -36.29 -8.66
C TRP A 213 26.45 -35.97 -10.03
N ASN A 214 25.38 -36.68 -10.40
CA ASN A 214 24.74 -36.49 -11.70
C ASN A 214 23.87 -35.23 -11.71
N VAL A 215 24.48 -34.10 -12.10
CA VAL A 215 23.79 -32.82 -12.26
C VAL A 215 22.84 -32.89 -13.46
N LYS A 216 21.56 -32.59 -13.24
CA LYS A 216 20.55 -32.49 -14.30
C LYS A 216 20.76 -31.19 -15.10
N TRP A 217 21.65 -31.24 -16.08
CA TRP A 217 21.95 -30.11 -16.96
C TRP A 217 20.81 -29.69 -17.90
N GLU A 218 19.69 -30.42 -17.92
CA GLU A 218 18.50 -30.09 -18.71
C GLU A 218 17.63 -29.00 -18.06
N GLU A 219 17.67 -28.88 -16.74
CA GLU A 219 16.91 -27.87 -15.97
C GLU A 219 17.71 -26.59 -15.73
N LEU A 220 18.94 -26.52 -16.25
CA LEU A 220 19.83 -25.37 -16.09
C LEU A 220 19.54 -24.32 -17.17
N ASP A 221 18.62 -23.40 -16.87
CA ASP A 221 18.29 -22.27 -17.73
C ASP A 221 19.39 -21.20 -17.71
N GLU A 222 19.54 -20.47 -18.83
CA GLU A 222 20.41 -19.30 -18.94
C GLU A 222 20.04 -18.20 -17.92
N ASN A 223 18.77 -18.15 -17.51
CA ASN A 223 18.29 -17.30 -16.42
C ASN A 223 18.89 -17.67 -15.06
N ILE A 224 19.09 -18.96 -14.77
CA ILE A 224 19.71 -19.42 -13.51
C ILE A 224 21.21 -19.12 -13.54
N LEU A 225 21.83 -19.32 -14.69
CA LEU A 225 23.25 -19.05 -14.91
C LEU A 225 23.59 -17.57 -14.67
N SER A 226 22.83 -16.67 -15.28
CA SER A 226 23.02 -15.22 -15.14
C SER A 226 22.52 -14.65 -13.81
N LYS A 227 21.34 -15.05 -13.32
CA LYS A 227 20.74 -14.42 -12.11
C LYS A 227 21.25 -14.99 -10.79
N LYS A 228 21.65 -16.26 -10.75
CA LYS A 228 22.06 -16.93 -9.50
C LYS A 228 23.53 -17.32 -9.49
N LEU A 229 24.03 -17.95 -10.55
CA LEU A 229 25.39 -18.47 -10.57
C LEU A 229 26.44 -17.37 -10.80
N GLN A 230 26.22 -16.45 -11.74
CA GLN A 230 27.13 -15.33 -11.99
C GLN A 230 27.42 -14.46 -10.74
N PRO A 231 26.41 -13.96 -9.98
CA PRO A 231 26.70 -13.19 -8.77
C PRO A 231 27.30 -14.06 -7.65
N PHE A 232 26.99 -15.35 -7.59
CA PHE A 232 27.59 -16.26 -6.61
C PHE A 232 29.09 -16.49 -6.90
N VAL A 233 29.44 -16.75 -8.15
CA VAL A 233 30.84 -16.94 -8.60
C VAL A 233 31.62 -15.64 -8.44
N SER A 234 31.07 -14.50 -8.86
CA SER A 234 31.68 -13.19 -8.67
C SER A 234 31.98 -12.91 -7.19
N LYS A 235 31.01 -13.16 -6.30
CA LYS A 235 31.21 -13.03 -4.85
C LYS A 235 32.33 -13.95 -4.34
N LYS A 236 32.42 -15.18 -4.84
CA LYS A 236 33.46 -16.13 -4.43
C LYS A 236 34.85 -15.73 -4.94
N ILE A 237 34.97 -15.26 -6.18
CA ILE A 237 36.24 -14.75 -6.73
C ILE A 237 36.72 -13.54 -5.91
N VAL A 238 35.83 -12.60 -5.60
CA VAL A 238 36.16 -11.44 -4.75
C VAL A 238 36.56 -11.86 -3.33
N GLU A 239 35.92 -12.89 -2.75
CA GLU A 239 36.28 -13.41 -1.43
C GLU A 239 37.69 -14.03 -1.39
N TYR A 240 38.11 -14.72 -2.46
CA TYR A 240 39.42 -15.37 -2.51
C TYR A 240 40.56 -14.45 -2.98
N LEU A 241 40.30 -13.59 -3.98
CA LEU A 241 41.34 -12.73 -4.59
C LEU A 241 41.29 -11.28 -4.09
N GLY A 242 40.20 -10.83 -3.47
CA GLY A 242 40.00 -9.43 -3.06
C GLY A 242 39.76 -8.45 -4.20
N VAL A 243 39.85 -8.92 -5.45
CA VAL A 243 39.65 -8.14 -6.68
C VAL A 243 38.57 -8.81 -7.52
N GLN A 244 37.72 -8.01 -8.17
CA GLN A 244 36.72 -8.51 -9.09
C GLN A 244 37.35 -8.73 -10.47
N GLU A 245 37.70 -9.98 -10.78
CA GLU A 245 38.17 -10.38 -12.10
C GLU A 245 36.99 -10.95 -12.91
N ASP A 246 36.35 -10.09 -13.70
CA ASP A 246 35.19 -10.47 -14.52
C ASP A 246 35.54 -11.49 -15.62
N GLU A 247 36.81 -11.57 -16.02
CA GLU A 247 37.31 -12.58 -16.97
C GLU A 247 37.27 -14.00 -16.38
N LEU A 248 37.57 -14.15 -15.09
CA LEU A 248 37.44 -15.45 -14.40
C LEU A 248 35.97 -15.82 -14.22
N VAL A 249 35.11 -14.84 -13.95
CA VAL A 249 33.65 -15.06 -13.85
C VAL A 249 33.10 -15.57 -15.17
N SER A 250 33.46 -14.94 -16.30
CA SER A 250 33.00 -15.37 -17.63
C SER A 250 33.54 -16.75 -18.00
N PHE A 251 34.81 -17.05 -17.69
CA PHE A 251 35.41 -18.36 -17.91
C PHE A 251 34.66 -19.49 -17.17
N VAL A 252 34.35 -19.30 -15.89
CA VAL A 252 33.58 -20.29 -15.10
C VAL A 252 32.17 -20.47 -15.65
N ILE A 253 31.51 -19.39 -16.07
CA ILE A 253 30.17 -19.44 -16.66
C ILE A 253 30.19 -20.19 -17.99
N ASP A 254 31.20 -19.96 -18.83
CA ASP A 254 31.37 -20.67 -20.10
C ASP A 254 31.69 -22.15 -19.88
N HIS A 255 32.43 -22.49 -18.83
CA HIS A 255 32.66 -23.88 -18.42
C HIS A 255 31.36 -24.58 -18.02
N LEU A 256 30.49 -23.89 -17.26
CA LEU A 256 29.17 -24.38 -16.87
C LEU A 256 28.22 -24.48 -18.08
N ARG A 257 28.32 -23.56 -19.04
CA ARG A 257 27.57 -23.60 -20.30
C ARG A 257 27.94 -24.79 -21.16
N ASN A 258 29.23 -25.14 -21.18
CA ASN A 258 29.77 -26.28 -21.91
C ASN A 258 29.61 -27.63 -21.19
N LYS A 259 29.02 -27.64 -19.98
CA LYS A 259 28.71 -28.85 -19.19
C LYS A 259 29.95 -29.75 -18.99
N LYS A 260 31.13 -29.15 -18.87
CA LYS A 260 32.38 -29.86 -18.62
C LYS A 260 32.40 -30.39 -17.16
N PRO A 261 33.13 -31.49 -16.87
CA PRO A 261 33.21 -32.04 -15.52
C PRO A 261 33.89 -31.06 -14.55
N ALA A 262 33.60 -31.20 -13.26
CA ALA A 262 34.17 -30.37 -12.21
C ALA A 262 35.70 -30.53 -12.10
N GLU A 263 36.23 -31.71 -12.43
CA GLU A 263 37.67 -31.99 -12.44
C GLU A 263 38.43 -31.07 -13.39
N ASP A 264 37.88 -30.82 -14.58
CA ASP A 264 38.54 -30.00 -15.60
C ASP A 264 38.60 -28.54 -15.17
N LEU A 265 37.56 -28.04 -14.48
CA LEU A 265 37.56 -26.68 -13.94
C LEU A 265 38.70 -26.48 -12.92
N THR A 266 38.93 -27.48 -12.06
CA THR A 266 40.00 -27.41 -11.06
C THR A 266 41.41 -27.57 -11.63
N LYS A 267 41.54 -28.04 -12.87
CA LYS A 267 42.84 -28.11 -13.56
C LYS A 267 43.13 -26.84 -14.34
N GLU A 268 42.10 -26.17 -14.85
CA GLU A 268 42.21 -24.96 -15.66
C GLU A 268 42.27 -23.66 -14.81
N MET A 269 41.85 -23.70 -13.53
CA MET A 269 41.96 -22.60 -12.55
C MET A 269 43.16 -22.76 -11.62
#